data_AF-A0A9N9XLS5-F1
#
_entry.id   AF-A0A9N9XLS5-F1
#
_cell.length_a   1.000
_cell.length_b   1.000
_cell.length_c   1.000
_cell.angle_alpha   90.00
_cell.angle_beta   90.00
_cell.angle_gamma   90.00
#
_symmetry.space_group_name_H-M   'P 1'
#
loop_
_entity.id
_entity.type
_entity.pdbx_description
1 polymer ?
#
loop_
_entity_poly.entity_id
_entity_poly.type
_entity_poly.pdbx_seq_one_letter_code
_entity_poly.pdbx_strand_id
1 'polypeptide(L)'
;MDPIVGLEKQIEALELQALQNEDQSQIKSKIQAITGLLLQTRMMINSALSCREALTSMLQPLTTVNDYLNPSTSGNDVEAEAKRLYLLESYPELIGTVQTIGTFESLLPFLGSINISKVVEFCEILEELALNNTELYGECRDVIKEVLAALQDYNDISNSIKALLSQWDFTISNLEHALQPKFLDVP
;
A
#
# COMPACT_ATOMS: atom_id res chain seq x y z
N MET A 1 97.26 12.36 39.42
CA MET A 1 96.19 12.78 40.33
C MET A 1 95.57 11.52 40.86
N ASP A 2 95.94 11.13 42.08
CA ASP A 2 95.63 9.81 42.61
C ASP A 2 94.11 9.61 42.71
N PRO A 3 93.56 8.51 42.16
CA PRO A 3 92.13 8.22 42.16
C PRO A 3 91.56 8.07 43.58
N ILE A 4 92.45 7.81 44.55
CA ILE A 4 92.15 7.71 45.98
C ILE A 4 91.74 9.07 46.54
N VAL A 5 92.39 10.17 46.13
CA VAL A 5 92.06 11.53 46.62
C VAL A 5 90.69 12.01 46.10
N GLY A 6 90.33 11.60 44.89
CA GLY A 6 89.00 11.89 44.32
C GLY A 6 87.89 11.12 45.02
N LEU A 7 88.14 9.86 45.36
CA LEU A 7 87.23 9.03 46.15
C LEU A 7 87.12 9.52 47.59
N GLU A 8 88.22 9.89 48.25
CA GLU A 8 88.21 10.47 49.60
C GLU A 8 87.39 11.75 49.64
N LYS A 9 87.52 12.64 48.65
CA LYS A 9 86.74 13.88 48.59
C LYS A 9 85.24 13.64 48.32
N GLN A 10 84.90 12.62 47.55
CA GLN A 10 83.50 12.22 47.34
C GLN A 10 82.92 11.51 48.57
N ILE A 11 83.73 10.70 49.25
CA ILE A 11 83.34 10.03 50.51
C ILE A 11 83.15 11.09 51.60
N GLU A 12 84.04 12.08 51.72
CA GLU A 12 83.92 13.19 52.68
C GLU A 12 82.71 14.08 52.38
N ALA A 13 82.41 14.34 51.09
CA ALA A 13 81.19 15.04 50.70
C ALA A 13 79.92 14.22 50.98
N LEU A 14 79.96 12.90 50.79
CA LEU A 14 78.86 12.00 51.10
C LEU A 14 78.70 11.81 52.61
N GLU A 15 79.77 11.78 53.40
CA GLU A 15 79.73 11.81 54.87
C GLU A 15 79.14 13.14 55.36
N LEU A 16 79.52 14.28 54.81
CA LEU A 16 78.90 15.57 55.17
C LEU A 16 77.41 15.68 54.82
N GLN A 17 76.96 14.97 53.78
CA GLN A 17 75.56 14.98 53.34
C GLN A 17 74.71 13.88 54.01
N ALA A 18 75.29 12.72 54.29
CA ALA A 18 74.63 11.56 54.88
C ALA A 18 74.77 11.51 56.41
N LEU A 19 75.92 11.90 56.95
CA LEU A 19 76.44 11.59 58.30
C LEU A 19 77.08 12.82 58.97
N GLN A 20 76.31 13.89 59.22
CA GLN A 20 76.78 14.92 60.15
C GLN A 20 76.72 14.35 61.59
N ASN A 21 77.85 13.82 62.09
CA ASN A 21 78.02 13.30 63.46
C ASN A 21 76.95 12.25 63.86
N GLU A 22 77.23 10.96 63.66
CA GLU A 22 76.37 9.88 64.16
C GLU A 22 76.41 9.77 65.69
N ASP A 23 75.47 10.44 66.35
CA ASP A 23 74.68 9.72 67.36
C ASP A 23 73.67 8.83 66.63
N GLN A 24 73.43 7.61 67.12
CA GLN A 24 72.40 6.67 66.63
C GLN A 24 70.98 7.29 66.54
N SER A 25 70.78 8.50 67.05
CA SER A 25 69.56 9.30 67.00
C SER A 25 69.30 9.93 65.61
N GLN A 26 70.33 10.31 64.85
CA GLN A 26 70.14 11.00 63.56
C GLN A 26 69.83 10.03 62.41
N ILE A 27 70.38 8.81 62.43
CA ILE A 27 70.00 7.74 61.49
C ILE A 27 68.54 7.36 61.71
N LYS A 28 68.10 7.23 62.98
CA LYS A 28 66.68 7.07 63.33
C LYS A 28 65.84 8.23 62.80
N SER A 29 66.32 9.46 62.89
CA SER A 29 65.62 10.66 62.38
C SER A 29 65.46 10.64 60.85
N LYS A 30 66.49 10.31 60.07
CA LYS A 30 66.38 10.19 58.60
C LYS A 30 65.51 9.00 58.17
N ILE A 31 65.63 7.85 58.85
CA ILE A 31 64.72 6.70 58.62
C ILE A 31 63.29 7.10 58.99
N GLN A 32 63.08 7.87 60.05
CA GLN A 32 61.77 8.37 60.46
C GLN A 32 61.23 9.42 59.47
N ALA A 33 62.07 10.22 58.84
CA ALA A 33 61.68 11.15 57.78
C ALA A 33 61.29 10.41 56.48
N ILE A 34 62.06 9.40 56.06
CA ILE A 34 61.73 8.54 54.92
C ILE A 34 60.46 7.74 55.20
N THR A 35 60.33 7.18 56.41
CA THR A 35 59.14 6.44 56.85
C THR A 35 57.93 7.37 56.93
N GLY A 36 58.12 8.63 57.38
CA GLY A 36 57.10 9.67 57.40
C GLY A 36 56.63 10.06 56.00
N LEU A 37 57.56 10.24 55.05
CA LEU A 37 57.26 10.48 53.64
C LEU A 37 56.53 9.30 52.99
N LEU A 38 56.94 8.06 53.31
CA LEU A 38 56.27 6.85 52.82
C LEU A 38 54.85 6.73 53.39
N LEU A 39 54.69 7.04 54.68
CA LEU A 39 53.38 7.06 55.34
C LEU A 39 52.47 8.15 54.76
N GLN A 40 53.01 9.35 54.53
CA GLN A 40 52.28 10.46 53.91
C GLN A 40 51.87 10.12 52.47
N THR A 41 52.76 9.51 51.69
CA THR A 41 52.47 9.06 50.32
C THR A 41 51.40 7.97 50.33
N ARG A 42 51.48 7.03 51.28
CA ARG A 42 50.45 6.00 51.46
C ARG A 42 49.09 6.60 51.86
N MET A 43 49.07 7.60 52.75
CA MET A 43 47.84 8.32 53.11
C MET A 43 47.26 9.06 51.90
N MET A 44 48.10 9.70 51.08
CA MET A 44 47.68 10.39 49.86
C MET A 44 47.15 9.42 48.80
N ILE A 45 47.78 8.26 48.62
CA ILE A 45 47.28 7.20 47.72
C ILE A 45 45.94 6.66 48.22
N ASN A 46 45.81 6.42 49.52
CA ASN A 46 44.54 5.96 50.11
C ASN A 46 43.44 7.01 49.99
N SER A 47 43.73 8.30 50.18
CA SER A 47 42.72 9.35 50.04
C SER A 47 42.29 9.53 48.59
N ALA A 48 43.22 9.43 47.64
CA ALA A 48 42.92 9.44 46.22
C ALA A 48 42.08 8.22 45.79
N LEU A 49 42.42 7.03 46.28
CA LEU A 49 41.64 5.81 46.04
C LEU A 49 40.22 5.90 46.62
N SER A 50 40.09 6.38 47.86
CA SER A 50 38.80 6.56 48.53
C SER A 50 37.93 7.60 47.81
N CYS A 51 38.52 8.71 47.35
CA CYS A 51 37.81 9.72 46.57
C CYS A 51 37.34 9.15 45.21
N ARG A 52 38.18 8.36 44.55
CA ARG A 52 37.81 7.68 43.30
C ARG A 52 36.70 6.67 43.52
N GLU A 53 36.77 5.85 44.58
CA GLU A 53 35.73 4.88 44.93
C GLU A 53 34.39 5.57 45.21
N ALA A 54 34.40 6.69 45.95
CA ALA A 54 33.22 7.49 46.19
C ALA A 54 32.61 8.04 44.89
N LEU A 55 33.44 8.57 43.98
CA LEU A 55 32.99 9.06 42.67
C LEU A 55 32.42 7.94 41.80
N THR A 56 33.08 6.78 41.73
CA THR A 56 32.57 5.64 40.96
C THR A 56 31.26 5.10 41.54
N SER A 57 31.13 5.08 42.88
CA SER A 57 29.89 4.69 43.56
C SER A 57 28.77 5.70 43.35
N MET A 58 29.06 6.97 43.08
CA MET A 58 28.08 7.99 42.73
C MET A 58 27.72 7.99 41.24
N LEU A 59 28.66 7.61 40.36
CA LEU A 59 28.45 7.59 38.91
C LEU A 59 27.56 6.40 38.47
N GLN A 60 27.73 5.23 39.10
CA GLN A 60 27.00 4.02 38.73
C GLN A 60 25.46 4.13 38.91
N PRO A 61 24.93 4.73 40.01
CA PRO A 61 23.51 5.02 40.13
C PRO A 61 23.03 6.09 39.15
N LEU A 62 23.91 7.00 38.74
CA LEU A 62 23.56 8.11 37.85
C LEU A 62 23.32 7.62 36.41
N THR A 63 24.09 6.61 35.97
CA THR A 63 23.84 5.94 34.69
C THR A 63 22.52 5.17 34.70
N THR A 64 22.22 4.43 35.77
CA THR A 64 20.95 3.71 35.86
C THR A 64 19.76 4.65 35.98
N VAL A 65 19.87 5.74 36.74
CA VAL A 65 18.85 6.79 36.80
C VAL A 65 18.64 7.44 35.44
N ASN A 66 19.71 7.70 34.67
CA ASN A 66 19.60 8.21 33.30
C ASN A 66 18.88 7.23 32.37
N ASP A 67 19.12 5.93 32.53
CA ASP A 67 18.44 4.89 31.74
C ASP A 67 16.94 4.77 32.10
N TYR A 68 16.58 4.95 33.38
CA TYR A 68 15.18 5.00 33.84
C TYR A 68 14.45 6.29 33.42
N LEU A 69 15.17 7.40 33.33
CA LEU A 69 14.64 8.68 32.86
C LEU A 69 14.60 8.78 31.33
N ASN A 70 15.22 7.84 30.61
CA ASN A 70 15.18 7.81 29.16
C ASN A 70 13.80 7.28 28.69
N PRO A 71 12.95 8.13 28.07
CA PRO A 71 11.58 7.78 27.69
C PRO A 71 11.51 6.73 26.57
N SER A 72 12.65 6.41 25.95
CA SER A 72 12.73 5.40 24.90
C SER A 72 12.91 3.96 25.42
N THR A 73 13.38 3.78 26.66
CA THR A 73 13.58 2.45 27.26
C THR A 73 12.34 1.91 28.00
N SER A 74 11.43 2.79 28.43
CA SER A 74 10.15 2.43 29.06
C SER A 74 9.01 2.17 28.06
N GLY A 75 9.27 2.26 26.75
CA GLY A 75 8.24 2.38 25.71
C GLY A 75 7.60 1.09 25.20
N ASN A 76 8.04 -0.09 25.64
CA ASN A 76 7.50 -1.37 25.11
C ASN A 76 6.56 -2.10 26.07
N ASP A 77 6.49 -1.68 27.33
CA ASP A 77 5.56 -2.26 28.29
C ASP A 77 4.33 -1.38 28.39
N VAL A 78 3.58 -1.33 27.28
CA VAL A 78 2.17 -0.92 27.36
C VAL A 78 1.52 -1.90 28.32
N GLU A 79 1.13 -1.36 29.48
CA GLU A 79 0.56 -2.07 30.62
C GLU A 79 -0.49 -3.09 30.12
N ALA A 80 -0.46 -4.32 30.64
CA ALA A 80 -1.32 -5.40 30.15
C ALA A 80 -2.82 -5.01 30.16
N GLU A 81 -3.21 -4.14 31.10
CA GLU A 81 -4.53 -3.53 31.20
C GLU A 81 -4.86 -2.63 29.98
N ALA A 82 -3.91 -1.80 29.54
CA ALA A 82 -4.06 -0.92 28.38
C ALA A 82 -4.15 -1.72 27.06
N LYS A 83 -3.37 -2.80 26.92
CA LYS A 83 -3.52 -3.76 25.80
C LYS A 83 -4.90 -4.42 25.78
N ARG A 84 -5.43 -4.77 26.97
CA ARG A 84 -6.75 -5.40 27.11
C ARG A 84 -7.88 -4.43 26.76
N LEU A 85 -7.80 -3.18 27.23
CA LEU A 85 -8.73 -2.11 26.88
C LEU A 85 -8.73 -1.82 25.38
N TYR A 86 -7.53 -1.70 24.78
CA TYR A 86 -7.37 -1.51 23.33
C TYR A 86 -7.97 -2.68 22.52
N LEU A 87 -7.74 -3.92 22.96
CA LEU A 87 -8.33 -5.10 22.30
C LEU A 87 -9.86 -5.11 22.41
N LEU A 88 -10.42 -4.67 23.55
CA LEU A 88 -11.86 -4.60 23.76
C LEU A 88 -12.50 -3.50 22.90
N GLU A 89 -11.83 -2.36 22.77
CA GLU A 89 -12.26 -1.23 21.94
C GLU A 89 -12.17 -1.55 20.43
N SER A 90 -11.13 -2.27 20.01
CA SER A 90 -10.93 -2.70 18.62
C SER A 90 -11.70 -3.99 18.26
N TYR A 91 -12.26 -4.70 19.24
CA TYR A 91 -13.03 -5.94 19.03
C TYR A 91 -14.17 -5.83 18.00
N PRO A 92 -15.02 -4.79 17.99
CA PRO A 92 -16.05 -4.62 16.96
C PRO A 92 -15.46 -4.42 15.56
N GLU A 93 -14.34 -3.70 15.42
CA GLU A 93 -13.63 -3.55 14.14
C GLU A 93 -13.00 -4.89 13.72
N LEU A 94 -12.47 -5.66 14.67
CA LEU A 94 -11.91 -6.99 14.41
C LEU A 94 -12.99 -7.97 13.93
N ILE A 95 -14.18 -7.92 14.51
CA ILE A 95 -15.32 -8.72 14.03
C ILE A 95 -15.74 -8.28 12.62
N GLY A 96 -15.83 -6.96 12.36
CA GLY A 96 -16.18 -6.44 11.04
C GLY A 96 -15.16 -6.83 9.96
N THR A 97 -13.87 -6.81 10.30
CA THR A 97 -12.78 -7.25 9.41
C THR A 97 -12.81 -8.76 9.16
N VAL A 98 -13.08 -9.57 10.19
CA VAL A 98 -13.24 -11.03 10.01
C VAL A 98 -14.45 -11.36 9.13
N GLN A 99 -15.57 -10.66 9.31
CA GLN A 99 -16.75 -10.84 8.45
C GLN A 99 -16.47 -10.46 6.99
N THR A 100 -15.78 -9.34 6.77
CA THR A 100 -15.39 -8.92 5.41
C THR A 100 -14.40 -9.90 4.77
N ILE A 101 -13.44 -10.44 5.53
CA ILE A 101 -12.56 -11.52 5.05
C ILE A 101 -13.36 -12.78 4.69
N GLY A 102 -14.33 -13.18 5.52
CA GLY A 102 -15.22 -14.31 5.20
C GLY A 102 -16.04 -14.09 3.94
N THR A 103 -16.51 -12.87 3.68
CA THR A 103 -17.16 -12.53 2.41
C THR A 103 -16.20 -12.50 1.23
N PHE A 104 -14.93 -12.19 1.46
CA PHE A 104 -13.92 -12.18 0.41
C PHE A 104 -13.53 -13.60 -0.01
N GLU A 105 -13.38 -14.53 0.95
CA GLU A 105 -13.16 -15.95 0.66
C GLU A 105 -14.33 -16.58 -0.10
N SER A 106 -15.58 -16.18 0.20
CA SER A 106 -16.74 -16.69 -0.53
C SER A 106 -16.85 -16.16 -1.96
N LEU A 107 -16.25 -14.99 -2.26
CA LEU A 107 -16.20 -14.39 -3.59
C LEU A 107 -15.03 -14.89 -4.45
N LEU A 108 -13.98 -15.41 -3.83
CA LEU A 108 -12.81 -16.01 -4.47
C LEU A 108 -13.11 -17.06 -5.56
N PRO A 109 -14.04 -18.03 -5.36
CA PRO A 109 -14.40 -18.98 -6.41
C PRO A 109 -15.13 -18.36 -7.61
N PHE A 110 -15.69 -17.16 -7.47
CA PHE A 110 -16.38 -16.46 -8.55
C PHE A 110 -15.42 -15.63 -9.42
N LEU A 111 -14.26 -15.21 -8.89
CA LEU A 111 -13.23 -14.51 -9.68
C LEU A 111 -12.62 -15.42 -10.77
N GLY A 112 -12.43 -16.70 -10.47
CA GLY A 112 -11.94 -17.71 -11.42
C GLY A 112 -13.06 -18.44 -12.18
N SER A 113 -14.29 -17.94 -12.08
CA SER A 113 -15.44 -18.57 -12.71
C SER A 113 -15.25 -18.65 -14.22
N ILE A 114 -15.31 -19.87 -14.75
CA ILE A 114 -15.32 -20.18 -16.19
C ILE A 114 -16.36 -19.35 -16.93
N ASN A 115 -17.45 -18.93 -16.26
CA ASN A 115 -18.48 -18.11 -16.87
C ASN A 115 -17.96 -16.72 -17.26
N ILE A 116 -17.07 -16.11 -16.48
CA ILE A 116 -16.48 -14.80 -16.82
C ILE A 116 -15.56 -14.94 -18.05
N SER A 117 -14.78 -16.02 -18.12
CA SER A 117 -13.94 -16.31 -19.29
C SER A 117 -14.77 -16.55 -20.55
N LYS A 118 -15.91 -17.25 -20.42
CA LYS A 118 -16.82 -17.53 -21.53
C LYS A 118 -17.57 -16.30 -22.03
N VAL A 119 -17.67 -15.21 -21.24
CA VAL A 119 -18.27 -13.96 -21.74
C VAL A 119 -17.53 -13.44 -22.96
N VAL A 120 -16.19 -13.54 -22.98
CA VAL A 120 -15.38 -13.10 -24.12
C VAL A 120 -15.69 -13.94 -25.37
N GLU A 121 -15.83 -15.26 -25.23
CA GLU A 121 -16.22 -16.14 -26.34
C GLU A 121 -17.65 -15.85 -26.83
N PHE A 122 -18.59 -15.55 -25.92
CA PHE A 122 -19.94 -15.18 -26.29
C PHE A 122 -20.04 -13.80 -26.93
N CYS A 123 -19.12 -12.88 -26.65
CA CYS A 123 -19.09 -11.56 -27.28
C CYS A 123 -18.86 -11.66 -28.79
N GLU A 124 -17.94 -12.50 -29.25
CA GLU A 124 -17.68 -12.70 -30.68
C GLU A 124 -18.90 -13.28 -31.39
N ILE A 125 -19.52 -14.30 -30.79
CA ILE A 125 -20.75 -14.92 -31.32
C ILE A 125 -21.90 -13.91 -31.36
N LEU A 126 -22.02 -13.07 -30.33
CA LEU A 126 -23.06 -12.04 -30.27
C LEU A 126 -22.85 -10.96 -31.33
N GLU A 127 -21.61 -10.57 -31.59
CA GLU A 127 -21.26 -9.60 -32.63
C GLU A 127 -21.60 -10.15 -34.02
N GLU A 128 -21.23 -11.39 -34.31
CA GLU A 128 -21.57 -12.06 -35.57
C GLU A 128 -23.10 -12.17 -35.73
N LEU A 129 -23.81 -12.56 -34.67
CA LEU A 129 -25.27 -12.63 -34.67
C LEU A 129 -25.90 -11.25 -34.89
N ALA A 130 -25.37 -10.20 -34.28
CA ALA A 130 -25.87 -8.84 -34.45
C ALA A 130 -25.67 -8.36 -35.90
N LEU A 131 -24.53 -8.65 -36.51
CA LEU A 131 -24.24 -8.31 -37.90
C LEU A 131 -25.22 -9.03 -38.84
N ASN A 132 -25.33 -10.36 -38.69
CA ASN A 132 -26.25 -11.18 -39.50
C ASN A 132 -27.71 -10.73 -39.35
N ASN A 133 -28.14 -10.43 -38.12
CA ASN A 133 -29.49 -9.91 -37.89
C ASN A 133 -29.72 -8.57 -38.62
N THR A 134 -28.72 -7.69 -38.64
CA THR A 134 -28.80 -6.40 -39.33
C THR A 134 -28.90 -6.59 -40.85
N GLU A 135 -28.17 -7.55 -41.41
CA GLU A 135 -28.25 -7.93 -42.82
C GLU A 135 -29.64 -8.50 -43.17
N LEU A 136 -30.14 -9.45 -42.38
CA LEU A 136 -31.48 -10.01 -42.52
C LEU A 136 -32.60 -8.95 -42.44
N TYR A 137 -32.46 -7.95 -41.55
CA TYR A 137 -33.39 -6.82 -41.51
C TYR A 137 -33.33 -5.97 -42.78
N GLY A 138 -32.14 -5.80 -43.36
CA GLY A 138 -31.94 -5.14 -44.65
C GLY A 138 -32.67 -5.88 -45.78
N GLU A 139 -32.41 -7.18 -45.91
CA GLU A 139 -33.03 -8.04 -46.90
C GLU A 139 -34.57 -8.06 -46.76
N CYS A 140 -35.07 -8.23 -45.54
CA CYS A 140 -36.51 -8.23 -45.27
C CYS A 140 -37.17 -6.92 -45.71
N ARG A 141 -36.52 -5.78 -45.45
CA ARG A 141 -37.03 -4.47 -45.89
C ARG A 141 -37.07 -4.36 -47.41
N ASP A 142 -36.07 -4.88 -48.10
CA ASP A 142 -36.02 -4.79 -49.56
C ASP A 142 -37.03 -5.74 -50.22
N VAL A 143 -37.22 -6.95 -49.69
CA VAL A 143 -38.31 -7.85 -50.09
C VAL A 143 -39.68 -7.20 -49.86
N ILE A 144 -39.90 -6.54 -48.71
CA ILE A 144 -41.15 -5.83 -48.44
C ILE A 144 -41.40 -4.73 -49.48
N LYS A 145 -40.38 -3.97 -49.88
CA LYS A 145 -40.52 -2.95 -50.92
C LYS A 145 -40.87 -3.56 -52.27
N GLU A 146 -40.22 -4.65 -52.66
CA GLU A 146 -40.52 -5.34 -53.93
C GLU A 146 -41.95 -5.87 -53.95
N VAL A 147 -42.40 -6.49 -52.85
CA VAL A 147 -43.77 -6.98 -52.73
C VAL A 147 -44.78 -5.84 -52.78
N LEU A 148 -44.49 -4.72 -52.12
CA LEU A 148 -45.36 -3.53 -52.14
C LEU A 148 -45.45 -2.94 -53.54
N ALA A 149 -44.32 -2.83 -54.26
CA ALA A 149 -44.29 -2.39 -55.64
C ALA A 149 -45.12 -3.31 -56.54
N ALA A 150 -44.93 -4.63 -56.43
CA ALA A 150 -45.70 -5.60 -57.21
C ALA A 150 -47.22 -5.54 -56.91
N LEU A 151 -47.60 -5.30 -55.65
CA LEU A 151 -49.00 -5.09 -55.26
C LEU A 151 -49.57 -3.79 -55.83
N GLN A 152 -48.77 -2.73 -55.89
CA GLN A 152 -49.17 -1.46 -56.49
C GLN A 152 -49.37 -1.63 -57.99
N ASP A 153 -48.43 -2.26 -58.70
CA ASP A 153 -48.55 -2.56 -60.13
C ASP A 153 -49.80 -3.40 -60.42
N TYR A 154 -50.08 -4.42 -59.59
CA TYR A 154 -51.30 -5.22 -59.70
C TYR A 154 -52.57 -4.37 -59.55
N ASN A 155 -52.59 -3.46 -58.57
CA ASN A 155 -53.73 -2.57 -58.35
C ASN A 155 -53.94 -1.62 -59.54
N ASP A 156 -52.86 -1.05 -60.07
CA ASP A 156 -52.90 -0.14 -61.22
C ASP A 156 -53.40 -0.86 -62.48
N ILE A 157 -52.92 -2.08 -62.74
CA ILE A 157 -53.41 -2.94 -63.83
C ILE A 157 -54.90 -3.25 -63.62
N SER A 158 -55.31 -3.65 -62.42
CA SER A 158 -56.71 -3.95 -62.10
C SER A 158 -57.63 -2.76 -62.35
N ASN A 159 -57.20 -1.56 -61.95
CA ASN A 159 -57.97 -0.33 -62.15
C ASN A 159 -58.02 0.07 -63.64
N SER A 160 -56.92 -0.10 -64.38
CA SER A 160 -56.89 0.13 -65.82
C SER A 160 -57.85 -0.83 -66.56
N ILE A 161 -57.89 -2.10 -66.17
CA ILE A 161 -58.82 -3.09 -66.76
C ILE A 161 -60.27 -2.69 -66.48
N LYS A 162 -60.59 -2.32 -65.23
CA LYS A 162 -61.94 -1.85 -64.86
C LYS A 162 -62.37 -0.62 -65.67
N ALA A 163 -61.47 0.35 -65.84
CA ALA A 163 -61.75 1.54 -66.63
C ALA A 163 -62.01 1.21 -68.11
N LEU A 164 -61.19 0.32 -68.69
CA LEU A 164 -61.33 -0.11 -70.08
C LEU A 164 -62.63 -0.90 -70.31
N LEU A 165 -62.99 -1.80 -69.39
CA LEU A 165 -64.27 -2.52 -69.45
C LEU A 165 -65.46 -1.56 -69.35
N SER A 166 -65.43 -0.59 -68.43
CA SER A 166 -66.49 0.42 -68.33
C SER A 166 -66.62 1.27 -69.59
N GLN A 167 -65.51 1.63 -70.22
CA GLN A 167 -65.52 2.35 -71.50
C GLN A 167 -66.10 1.50 -72.63
N TRP A 168 -65.77 0.20 -72.67
CA TRP A 168 -66.34 -0.73 -73.63
C TRP A 168 -67.84 -0.89 -73.43
N ASP A 169 -68.30 -1.10 -72.20
CA ASP A 169 -69.72 -1.19 -71.87
C ASP A 169 -70.48 0.07 -72.30
N PHE A 170 -69.93 1.26 -72.05
CA PHE A 170 -70.53 2.52 -72.51
C PHE A 170 -70.59 2.60 -74.04
N THR A 171 -69.52 2.19 -74.73
CA THR A 171 -69.46 2.21 -76.20
C THR A 171 -70.45 1.23 -76.82
N ILE A 172 -70.55 0.03 -76.27
CA ILE A 172 -71.53 -0.99 -76.68
C ILE A 172 -72.95 -0.47 -76.44
N SER A 173 -73.24 0.06 -75.25
CA SER A 173 -74.56 0.62 -74.94
C SER A 173 -74.95 1.78 -75.87
N ASN A 174 -74.00 2.65 -76.23
CA ASN A 174 -74.24 3.70 -77.22
C ASN A 174 -74.52 3.16 -78.63
N LEU A 175 -73.78 2.12 -79.05
CA LEU A 175 -74.02 1.45 -80.33
C LEU A 175 -75.38 0.76 -80.35
N GLU A 176 -75.74 0.05 -79.27
CA GLU A 176 -77.07 -0.56 -79.11
C GLU A 176 -78.17 0.49 -79.17
N HIS A 177 -78.01 1.62 -78.48
CA HIS A 177 -78.98 2.71 -78.52
C HIS A 177 -79.07 3.39 -79.89
N ALA A 178 -77.95 3.52 -80.61
CA ALA A 178 -77.94 4.05 -81.98
C ALA A 178 -78.57 3.08 -83.00
N LEU A 179 -78.50 1.77 -82.74
CA LEU A 179 -79.12 0.72 -83.56
C LEU A 179 -80.60 0.47 -83.20
N GLN A 180 -81.10 1.04 -82.10
CA GLN A 180 -82.53 1.01 -81.83
C GLN A 180 -83.27 1.78 -82.94
N PRO A 181 -84.26 1.17 -83.60
CA PRO A 181 -85.01 1.84 -84.65
C PRO A 181 -85.71 3.06 -84.04
N LYS A 182 -85.45 4.25 -84.62
CA LYS A 182 -86.34 5.40 -84.45
C LYS A 182 -87.67 5.04 -85.09
N PHE A 183 -88.54 4.39 -84.33
CA PHE A 183 -89.96 4.41 -84.64
C PHE A 183 -90.37 5.87 -84.48
N LEU A 184 -90.35 6.56 -85.62
CA LEU A 184 -90.94 7.87 -85.80
C LEU A 184 -92.36 7.82 -85.24
N ASP A 185 -92.65 8.85 -84.43
CA ASP A 185 -93.95 9.48 -84.40
C ASP A 185 -94.68 9.34 -85.75
N VAL A 186 -95.84 8.69 -85.71
CA VAL A 186 -96.89 8.89 -86.68
C VAL A 186 -98.07 9.46 -85.87
N PRO A 187 -98.63 10.61 -86.29
CA PRO A 187 -99.58 11.43 -85.51
C PRO A 187 -100.89 10.72 -85.17
#